data_AF-A0AAW0UDA7-F1
#
_entry.id   AF-A0AAW0UDA7-F1
#
_cell.length_a   1.000
_cell.length_b   1.000
_cell.length_c   1.000
_cell.angle_alpha   90.00
_cell.angle_beta   90.00
_cell.angle_gamma   90.00
#
_symmetry.space_group_name_H-M   'P 1'
#
loop_
_entity.id
_entity.type
_entity.pdbx_description
1 polymer ?
#
loop_
_entity_poly.entity_id
_entity_poly.type
_entity_poly.pdbx_seq_one_letter_code
_entity_poly.pdbx_strand_id
1 'polypeptide(L)'
;MWGEGRESQQYIKQQEDITDSTSSNMKLLVVIALLGLSAAAAWPSYMSDEPDGELPVCVFPTHQKQHDVNYAFYKIFEPLRDNRLAGKAISFNPVGDISMYKDGGVAVRHLMDELTHGRLLEKKHWAVATNKRHLEEAIMLFEVFMQCKDWNCVASNGAYFRERVNEEEFIYAAYHAIKHSPLTQHVVLPAMYEVKPHHFTKTQVIEKAYEAKEMKLRNVYLQNNFTSTPNDIEQRVAYFREDIGVGTHHLMIHLENPFWKGENFFYAYHQLLNRYEAERISNHLPPLQELKLDEPLKEGFTPQTTYKFGPPFPIRNDDIHLHDVDMVGRIHEIVHMEDRIHDAIAHGYVENEQGRKISIENDNGINILGDIIQSSMYSP
;
A
#
# COMPACT_ATOMS: atom_id res chain seq x y z
N MET A 1 -53.35 -45.97 -34.58
CA MET A 1 -51.89 -45.80 -34.58
C MET A 1 -51.61 -44.49 -35.30
N TRP A 2 -51.67 -43.40 -34.53
CA TRP A 2 -51.62 -42.02 -35.00
C TRP A 2 -50.40 -41.34 -34.38
N GLY A 3 -49.86 -40.35 -35.09
CA GLY A 3 -48.49 -39.89 -34.96
C GLY A 3 -48.21 -38.97 -33.77
N GLU A 4 -47.11 -39.26 -33.08
CA GLU A 4 -46.45 -38.36 -32.11
C GLU A 4 -44.93 -38.31 -32.32
N GLY A 5 -44.44 -38.70 -33.51
CA GLY A 5 -43.00 -38.82 -33.80
C GLY A 5 -42.36 -37.67 -34.57
N ARG A 6 -43.13 -36.68 -35.08
CA ARG A 6 -42.59 -35.60 -35.93
C ARG A 6 -42.41 -34.25 -35.23
N GLU A 7 -43.23 -33.93 -34.24
CA GLU A 7 -43.12 -32.64 -33.52
C GLU A 7 -41.91 -32.60 -32.56
N SER A 8 -41.58 -33.72 -31.91
CA SER A 8 -40.43 -33.82 -30.99
C SER A 8 -39.08 -33.68 -31.72
N GLN A 9 -38.97 -34.20 -32.95
CA GLN A 9 -37.76 -34.06 -33.76
C GLN A 9 -37.57 -32.63 -34.32
N GLN A 10 -38.65 -31.90 -34.59
CA GLN A 10 -38.58 -30.50 -35.00
C GLN A 10 -38.17 -29.60 -33.83
N TYR A 11 -38.69 -29.84 -32.62
CA TYR A 11 -38.27 -29.10 -31.43
C TYR A 11 -36.78 -29.31 -31.09
N ILE A 12 -36.28 -30.55 -31.15
CA ILE A 12 -34.87 -30.84 -30.88
C ILE A 12 -33.95 -30.18 -31.91
N LYS A 13 -34.28 -30.25 -33.21
CA LYS A 13 -33.50 -29.55 -34.25
C LYS A 13 -33.53 -28.04 -34.10
N GLN A 14 -34.68 -27.46 -33.75
CA GLN A 14 -34.81 -26.02 -33.56
C GLN A 14 -34.02 -25.55 -32.33
N GLN A 15 -33.90 -26.39 -31.29
CA GLN A 15 -33.12 -26.11 -30.08
C GLN A 15 -31.62 -26.30 -30.32
N GLU A 16 -31.21 -27.30 -31.11
CA GLU A 16 -29.82 -27.48 -31.58
C GLU A 16 -29.37 -26.30 -32.47
N ASP A 17 -30.19 -25.88 -33.44
CA ASP A 17 -29.90 -24.74 -34.32
C ASP A 17 -29.80 -23.41 -33.54
N ILE A 18 -30.60 -23.22 -32.47
CA ILE A 18 -30.50 -22.07 -31.57
C ILE A 18 -29.22 -22.13 -30.73
N THR A 19 -28.83 -23.31 -30.23
CA THR A 19 -27.57 -23.47 -29.47
C THR A 19 -26.32 -23.32 -30.33
N ASP A 20 -26.35 -23.74 -31.59
CA ASP A 20 -25.23 -23.55 -32.53
C ASP A 20 -25.13 -22.11 -33.03
N SER A 21 -26.28 -21.45 -33.27
CA SER A 21 -26.33 -20.02 -33.59
C SER A 21 -25.80 -19.15 -32.45
N THR A 22 -26.19 -19.43 -31.20
CA THR A 22 -25.69 -18.71 -30.01
C THR A 22 -24.21 -19.01 -29.74
N SER A 23 -23.74 -20.25 -29.91
CA SER A 23 -22.32 -20.64 -29.82
C SER A 23 -21.45 -19.95 -30.88
N SER A 24 -21.94 -19.87 -32.12
CA SER A 24 -21.26 -19.19 -33.23
C SER A 24 -21.19 -17.67 -33.02
N ASN A 25 -22.29 -17.05 -32.59
CA ASN A 25 -22.35 -15.62 -32.29
C ASN A 25 -21.49 -15.25 -31.07
N MET A 26 -21.41 -16.12 -30.05
CA MET A 26 -20.57 -15.90 -28.87
C MET A 26 -19.08 -16.07 -29.18
N LYS A 27 -18.71 -17.02 -30.06
CA LYS A 27 -17.33 -17.15 -30.57
C LYS A 27 -16.93 -15.96 -31.44
N LEU A 28 -17.84 -15.46 -32.29
CA LEU A 28 -17.61 -14.26 -33.09
C LEU A 28 -17.45 -13.01 -32.23
N LEU A 29 -18.26 -12.85 -31.17
CA LEU A 29 -18.14 -11.75 -30.20
C LEU A 29 -16.83 -11.82 -29.40
N VAL A 30 -16.38 -13.01 -28.99
CA VAL A 30 -15.09 -13.19 -28.30
C VAL A 30 -13.91 -12.90 -29.24
N VAL A 31 -13.99 -13.31 -30.52
CA VAL A 31 -12.97 -12.99 -31.52
C VAL A 31 -12.96 -11.50 -31.86
N ILE A 32 -14.12 -10.84 -31.96
CA ILE A 32 -14.20 -9.38 -32.16
C ILE A 32 -13.71 -8.62 -30.91
N ALA A 33 -13.96 -9.12 -29.70
CA ALA A 33 -13.42 -8.52 -28.47
C ALA A 33 -11.91 -8.68 -28.36
N LEU A 34 -11.36 -9.85 -28.75
CA LEU A 34 -9.91 -10.08 -28.81
C LEU A 34 -9.23 -9.30 -29.94
N LEU A 35 -9.90 -9.10 -31.08
CA LEU A 35 -9.44 -8.24 -32.17
C LEU A 35 -9.55 -6.74 -31.83
N GLY A 36 -10.56 -6.34 -31.06
CA GLY A 36 -10.69 -4.98 -30.52
C GLY A 36 -9.61 -4.65 -29.48
N LEU A 37 -9.26 -5.62 -28.62
CA LEU A 37 -8.18 -5.49 -27.64
C LEU A 37 -6.79 -5.48 -28.29
N SER A 38 -6.58 -6.21 -29.39
CA SER A 38 -5.31 -6.19 -30.14
C SER A 38 -5.19 -5.02 -31.12
N ALA A 39 -6.30 -4.49 -31.64
CA ALA A 39 -6.31 -3.25 -32.42
C ALA A 39 -6.09 -2.00 -31.54
N ALA A 40 -6.58 -2.00 -30.29
CA ALA A 40 -6.25 -0.97 -29.31
C ALA A 40 -4.76 -1.01 -28.90
N ALA A 41 -4.13 -2.19 -28.94
CA ALA A 41 -2.69 -2.37 -28.71
C ALA A 41 -1.81 -2.09 -29.95
N ALA A 42 -2.42 -1.86 -31.12
CA ALA A 42 -1.72 -1.63 -32.39
C ALA A 42 -1.98 -0.24 -32.99
N TRP A 43 -2.45 0.73 -32.19
CA TRP A 43 -2.37 2.13 -32.58
C TRP A 43 -0.96 2.67 -32.31
N PRO A 44 -0.27 3.24 -33.33
CA PRO A 44 1.12 3.71 -33.22
C PRO A 44 1.34 4.81 -32.16
N SER A 45 0.29 5.33 -31.55
CA SER A 45 0.32 6.46 -30.61
C SER A 45 0.53 6.08 -29.15
N TYR A 46 0.67 4.79 -28.79
CA TYR A 46 0.94 4.37 -27.41
C TYR A 46 2.43 4.10 -27.11
N MET A 47 3.32 4.31 -28.09
CA MET A 47 4.76 4.00 -27.95
C MET A 47 5.68 5.14 -28.41
N SER A 48 5.17 6.38 -28.42
CA SER A 48 5.94 7.59 -28.72
C SER A 48 5.52 8.74 -27.79
N ASP A 49 6.09 8.76 -26.59
CA ASP A 49 6.04 9.95 -25.73
C ASP A 49 7.26 10.85 -26.03
N GLU A 50 7.25 11.48 -27.22
CA GLU A 50 7.83 12.83 -27.34
C GLU A 50 6.66 13.78 -27.62
N PRO A 51 6.37 14.73 -26.71
CA PRO A 51 5.31 15.70 -26.95
C PRO A 51 5.80 16.70 -28.01
N ASP A 52 5.23 16.61 -29.21
CA ASP A 52 5.20 17.70 -30.19
C ASP A 52 4.34 18.84 -29.62
N GLY A 53 4.94 19.66 -28.77
CA GLY A 53 4.33 20.83 -28.18
C GLY A 53 5.36 21.60 -27.39
N GLU A 54 5.55 22.88 -27.73
CA GLU A 54 6.54 23.80 -27.16
C GLU A 54 6.72 23.61 -25.64
N LEU A 55 7.82 22.95 -25.26
CA LEU A 55 8.17 22.65 -23.87
C LEU A 55 8.70 23.90 -23.17
N PRO A 56 8.10 24.37 -22.06
CA PRO A 56 8.76 25.33 -21.19
C PRO A 56 9.80 24.60 -20.33
N VAL A 57 11.06 25.04 -20.44
CA VAL A 57 12.13 25.00 -19.43
C VAL A 57 12.47 23.61 -18.83
N CYS A 58 13.58 23.04 -19.31
CA CYS A 58 14.42 22.02 -18.63
C CYS A 58 13.69 20.78 -18.06
N VAL A 59 13.16 19.92 -18.93
CA VAL A 59 12.63 18.61 -18.51
C VAL A 59 13.77 17.63 -18.25
N PHE A 60 13.99 17.23 -16.99
CA PHE A 60 14.83 16.08 -16.66
C PHE A 60 14.25 14.82 -17.32
N PRO A 61 15.03 14.01 -18.08
CA PRO A 61 14.49 12.87 -18.81
C PRO A 61 13.85 11.82 -17.88
N THR A 62 12.65 11.35 -18.22
CA THR A 62 11.89 10.38 -17.40
C THR A 62 12.67 9.09 -17.14
N HIS A 63 13.41 8.58 -18.14
CA HIS A 63 14.25 7.39 -17.97
C HIS A 63 15.32 7.57 -16.88
N GLN A 64 15.86 8.78 -16.74
CA GLN A 64 16.86 9.08 -15.71
C GLN A 64 16.22 9.16 -14.32
N LYS A 65 15.00 9.72 -14.23
CA LYS A 65 14.22 9.71 -12.98
C LYS A 65 13.93 8.28 -12.54
N GLN A 66 13.48 7.45 -13.47
CA GLN A 66 13.21 6.03 -13.21
C GLN A 66 14.47 5.28 -12.78
N HIS A 67 15.60 5.52 -13.45
CA HIS A 67 16.89 4.96 -13.07
C HIS A 67 17.26 5.33 -11.63
N ASP A 68 17.20 6.61 -11.28
CA ASP A 68 17.53 7.09 -9.94
C ASP A 68 16.66 6.45 -8.85
N VAL A 69 15.35 6.37 -9.10
CA VAL A 69 14.41 5.71 -8.18
C VAL A 69 14.72 4.23 -8.01
N ASN A 70 14.94 3.51 -9.10
CA ASN A 70 15.30 2.09 -9.05
C ASN A 70 16.58 1.86 -8.24
N TYR A 71 17.62 2.66 -8.46
CA TYR A 71 18.88 2.52 -7.74
C TYR A 71 18.85 3.05 -6.30
N ALA A 72 17.96 4.00 -5.99
CA ALA A 72 17.71 4.41 -4.61
C ALA A 72 17.10 3.25 -3.79
N PHE A 73 16.19 2.46 -4.36
CA PHE A 73 15.58 1.32 -3.66
C PHE A 73 16.34 0.01 -3.82
N TYR A 74 17.23 -0.10 -4.80
CA TYR A 74 18.05 -1.29 -4.97
C TYR A 74 18.97 -1.51 -3.76
N LYS A 75 18.86 -2.70 -3.16
CA LYS A 75 19.62 -3.09 -1.96
C LYS A 75 19.56 -2.02 -0.88
N ILE A 76 18.34 -1.57 -0.55
CA ILE A 76 18.10 -0.42 0.35
C ILE A 76 18.83 -0.52 1.70
N PHE A 77 19.00 -1.73 2.23
CA PHE A 77 19.72 -2.02 3.48
C PHE A 77 21.27 -2.07 3.36
N GLU A 78 21.81 -1.69 2.20
CA GLU A 78 23.24 -1.61 1.90
C GLU A 78 23.56 -0.22 1.31
N PRO A 79 24.84 0.24 1.36
CA PRO A 79 25.23 1.51 0.74
C PRO A 79 24.88 1.59 -0.75
N LEU A 80 24.65 2.81 -1.23
CA LEU A 80 24.34 3.11 -2.63
C LEU A 80 25.41 2.50 -3.56
N ARG A 81 24.93 1.78 -4.58
CA ARG A 81 25.80 1.13 -5.58
C ARG A 81 25.93 1.91 -6.88
N ASP A 82 25.00 2.83 -7.13
CA ASP A 82 25.11 3.73 -8.28
C ASP A 82 26.13 4.83 -7.98
N ASN A 83 27.15 4.96 -8.82
CA ASN A 83 28.25 5.90 -8.59
C ASN A 83 27.77 7.36 -8.61
N ARG A 84 26.72 7.67 -9.39
CA ARG A 84 26.21 9.03 -9.52
C ARG A 84 25.45 9.45 -8.27
N LEU A 85 24.55 8.60 -7.78
CA LEU A 85 23.85 8.81 -6.52
C LEU A 85 24.83 8.77 -5.34
N ALA A 86 25.78 7.84 -5.30
CA ALA A 86 26.80 7.80 -4.25
C ALA A 86 27.65 9.10 -4.23
N GLY A 87 28.04 9.61 -5.40
CA GLY A 87 28.72 10.90 -5.51
C GLY A 87 27.89 12.07 -4.98
N LYS A 88 26.58 12.09 -5.27
CA LYS A 88 25.64 13.07 -4.69
C LYS A 88 25.54 12.92 -3.17
N ALA A 89 25.43 11.71 -2.65
CA ALA A 89 25.32 11.45 -1.21
C ALA A 89 26.52 11.96 -0.40
N ILE A 90 27.71 12.02 -1.02
CA ILE A 90 28.95 12.51 -0.41
C ILE A 90 29.09 14.03 -0.55
N SER A 91 28.84 14.57 -1.75
CA SER A 91 29.15 15.98 -2.08
C SER A 91 28.02 16.97 -1.82
N PHE A 92 26.77 16.49 -1.72
CA PHE A 92 25.61 17.36 -1.56
C PHE A 92 25.53 17.92 -0.14
N ASN A 93 25.29 19.23 -0.03
CA ASN A 93 24.94 19.90 1.22
C ASN A 93 23.46 20.35 1.12
N PRO A 94 22.52 19.70 1.85
CA PRO A 94 21.10 20.01 1.77
C PRO A 94 20.75 21.46 2.14
N VAL A 95 21.56 22.13 2.96
CA VAL A 95 21.35 23.54 3.35
C VAL A 95 22.26 24.51 2.61
N GLY A 96 23.07 24.03 1.66
CA GLY A 96 24.05 24.83 0.94
C GLY A 96 23.43 25.81 -0.07
N ASP A 97 22.30 25.42 -0.66
CA ASP A 97 21.50 26.28 -1.54
C ASP A 97 20.01 26.09 -1.22
N ILE A 98 19.47 26.98 -0.40
CA ILE A 98 18.06 26.95 0.00
C ILE A 98 17.09 27.36 -1.13
N SER A 99 17.61 27.92 -2.24
CA SER A 99 16.77 28.39 -3.34
C SER A 99 16.14 27.24 -4.13
N MET A 100 16.65 26.01 -4.00
CA MET A 100 16.08 24.80 -4.62
C MET A 100 14.78 24.32 -3.96
N TYR A 101 14.39 24.90 -2.82
CA TYR A 101 13.17 24.57 -2.09
C TYR A 101 12.13 25.69 -2.21
N LYS A 102 10.84 25.32 -2.28
CA LYS A 102 9.70 26.24 -2.40
C LYS A 102 9.47 27.05 -1.13
N ASP A 103 9.78 26.47 0.03
CA ASP A 103 9.62 27.04 1.36
C ASP A 103 10.83 27.86 1.85
N GLY A 104 11.83 28.10 1.01
CA GLY A 104 13.08 28.75 1.44
C GLY A 104 13.91 27.88 2.39
N GLY A 105 13.79 26.55 2.28
CA GLY A 105 14.60 25.57 2.99
C GLY A 105 14.25 25.45 4.48
N VAL A 106 12.98 25.68 4.86
CA VAL A 106 12.53 25.52 6.25
C VAL A 106 12.53 24.03 6.63
N ALA A 107 11.89 23.18 5.81
CA ALA A 107 11.80 21.74 6.04
C ALA A 107 13.19 21.07 6.11
N VAL A 108 14.08 21.40 5.16
CA VAL A 108 15.42 20.80 5.13
C VAL A 108 16.28 21.24 6.30
N ARG A 109 16.15 22.49 6.76
CA ARG A 109 16.86 22.96 7.96
C ARG A 109 16.38 22.24 9.22
N HIS A 110 15.07 22.01 9.33
CA HIS A 110 14.51 21.26 10.45
C HIS A 110 15.04 19.81 10.48
N LEU A 111 14.96 19.08 9.37
CA LEU A 111 15.48 17.71 9.30
C LEU A 111 17.00 17.64 9.54
N MET A 112 17.75 18.61 9.01
CA MET A 112 19.20 18.68 9.23
C MET A 112 19.53 18.98 10.69
N ASP A 113 18.71 19.75 11.41
CA ASP A 113 18.89 19.99 12.84
C ASP A 113 18.74 18.69 13.64
N GLU A 114 17.66 17.92 13.40
CA GLU A 114 17.46 16.61 14.03
C GLU A 114 18.59 15.63 13.72
N LEU A 115 19.02 15.58 12.45
CA LEU A 115 20.11 14.71 11.99
C LEU A 115 21.45 15.08 12.63
N THR A 116 21.82 16.36 12.65
CA THR A 116 23.13 16.82 13.17
C THR A 116 23.24 16.69 14.69
N HIS A 117 22.13 16.76 15.40
CA HIS A 117 22.07 16.50 16.84
C HIS A 117 21.87 15.02 17.20
N GLY A 118 21.79 14.12 16.22
CA GLY A 118 21.66 12.69 16.45
C GLY A 118 20.33 12.27 17.09
N ARG A 119 19.24 12.98 16.77
CA ARG A 119 17.89 12.73 17.30
C ARG A 119 17.02 11.84 16.42
N LEU A 120 17.51 11.48 15.23
CA LEU A 120 16.82 10.55 14.33
C LEU A 120 17.09 9.09 14.73
N LEU A 121 16.17 8.20 14.35
CA LEU A 121 16.28 6.77 14.50
C LEU A 121 17.54 6.24 13.81
N GLU A 122 18.24 5.34 14.50
CA GLU A 122 19.44 4.74 13.94
C GLU A 122 19.13 3.86 12.71
N LYS A 123 20.11 3.77 11.81
CA LYS A 123 20.04 2.85 10.68
C LYS A 123 20.04 1.40 11.17
N LYS A 124 19.51 0.50 10.34
CA LYS A 124 19.40 -0.94 10.65
C LYS A 124 18.58 -1.20 11.92
N HIS A 125 17.50 -0.45 12.07
CA HIS A 125 16.49 -0.65 13.09
C HIS A 125 15.12 -0.76 12.42
N TRP A 126 14.18 -1.48 13.04
CA TRP A 126 12.80 -1.53 12.55
C TRP A 126 12.11 -0.19 12.80
N ALA A 127 11.26 0.24 11.86
CA ALA A 127 10.40 1.39 12.03
C ALA A 127 8.98 1.08 11.52
N VAL A 128 7.99 1.76 12.08
CA VAL A 128 6.57 1.58 11.78
C VAL A 128 5.86 2.92 11.86
N ALA A 129 4.95 3.18 10.92
CA ALA A 129 4.20 4.44 10.85
C ALA A 129 3.22 4.63 12.03
N THR A 130 2.90 3.58 12.79
CA THR A 130 2.06 3.67 13.99
C THR A 130 2.80 4.19 15.22
N ASN A 131 4.14 4.21 15.18
CA ASN A 131 4.94 4.89 16.20
C ASN A 131 5.03 6.38 15.84
N LYS A 132 4.55 7.24 16.75
CA LYS A 132 4.48 8.70 16.53
C LYS A 132 5.82 9.32 16.15
N ARG A 133 6.91 8.89 16.79
CA ARG A 133 8.24 9.44 16.52
C ARG A 133 8.79 8.97 15.18
N HIS A 134 8.68 7.67 14.87
CA HIS A 134 9.10 7.15 13.56
C HIS A 134 8.34 7.83 12.41
N LEU A 135 7.02 8.03 12.59
CA LEU A 135 6.20 8.72 11.60
C LEU A 135 6.61 10.19 11.45
N GLU A 136 6.85 10.91 12.55
CA GLU A 136 7.31 12.29 12.55
C GLU A 136 8.60 12.46 11.74
N GLU A 137 9.60 11.61 12.00
CA GLU A 137 10.89 11.61 11.30
C GLU A 137 10.75 11.33 9.80
N ALA A 138 9.91 10.35 9.44
CA ALA A 138 9.62 10.06 8.04
C ALA A 138 8.87 11.22 7.35
N ILE A 139 7.94 11.90 8.06
CA ILE A 139 7.24 13.08 7.55
C ILE A 139 8.21 14.25 7.32
N MET A 140 9.18 14.48 8.22
CA MET A 140 10.20 15.52 8.01
C MET A 140 10.94 15.32 6.68
N LEU A 141 11.33 14.08 6.36
CA LEU A 141 11.97 13.76 5.09
C LEU A 141 11.03 13.88 3.89
N PHE A 142 9.77 13.44 4.04
CA PHE A 142 8.74 13.62 3.02
C PHE A 142 8.55 15.11 2.68
N GLU A 143 8.46 15.98 3.69
CA GLU A 143 8.33 17.43 3.50
C GLU A 143 9.50 18.00 2.70
N VAL A 144 10.74 17.61 2.99
CA VAL A 144 11.91 18.02 2.20
C VAL A 144 11.74 17.69 0.72
N PHE A 145 11.28 16.48 0.40
CA PHE A 145 11.03 16.08 -0.99
C PHE A 145 9.91 16.90 -1.64
N MET A 146 8.82 17.17 -0.92
CA MET A 146 7.69 17.95 -1.44
C MET A 146 8.05 19.42 -1.70
N GLN A 147 9.02 19.96 -0.95
CA GLN A 147 9.50 21.33 -1.14
C GLN A 147 10.50 21.47 -2.29
N CYS A 148 11.08 20.40 -2.84
CA CYS A 148 11.97 20.50 -3.99
C CYS A 148 11.30 21.13 -5.22
N LYS A 149 12.02 22.02 -5.92
CA LYS A 149 11.56 22.69 -7.15
C LYS A 149 11.83 21.90 -8.43
N ASP A 150 12.86 21.05 -8.42
CA ASP A 150 13.27 20.26 -9.58
C ASP A 150 13.74 18.85 -9.20
N TRP A 151 13.98 18.02 -10.22
CA TRP A 151 14.45 16.65 -10.02
C TRP A 151 15.84 16.57 -9.40
N ASN A 152 16.73 17.52 -9.70
CA ASN A 152 18.08 17.50 -9.15
C ASN A 152 18.06 17.67 -7.62
N CYS A 153 17.17 18.52 -7.10
CA CYS A 153 16.90 18.63 -5.68
C CYS A 153 16.41 17.30 -5.10
N VAL A 154 15.41 16.67 -5.73
CA VAL A 154 14.85 15.38 -5.25
C VAL A 154 15.92 14.30 -5.23
N ALA A 155 16.64 14.11 -6.34
CA ALA A 155 17.67 13.07 -6.45
C ALA A 155 18.86 13.31 -5.50
N SER A 156 19.26 14.56 -5.25
CA SER A 156 20.39 14.87 -4.36
C SER A 156 20.02 14.71 -2.88
N ASN A 157 18.84 15.19 -2.46
CA ASN A 157 18.31 14.92 -1.12
C ASN A 157 18.08 13.41 -0.93
N GLY A 158 17.50 12.73 -1.92
CA GLY A 158 17.25 11.29 -1.88
C GLY A 158 18.53 10.49 -1.68
N ALA A 159 19.57 10.80 -2.45
CA ALA A 159 20.88 10.18 -2.27
C ALA A 159 21.50 10.48 -0.89
N TYR A 160 21.43 11.73 -0.44
CA TYR A 160 22.03 12.17 0.82
C TYR A 160 21.38 11.52 2.04
N PHE A 161 20.04 11.53 2.11
CA PHE A 161 19.28 11.01 3.25
C PHE A 161 19.17 9.48 3.23
N ARG A 162 19.17 8.81 2.06
CA ARG A 162 19.27 7.33 2.00
C ARG A 162 20.46 6.77 2.77
N GLU A 163 21.59 7.48 2.75
CA GLU A 163 22.79 7.05 3.45
C GLU A 163 22.76 7.36 4.96
N ARG A 164 21.87 8.23 5.44
CA ARG A 164 21.94 8.83 6.79
C ARG A 164 20.71 8.62 7.66
N VAL A 165 19.53 8.44 7.07
CA VAL A 165 18.27 8.17 7.75
C VAL A 165 18.05 6.65 7.78
N ASN A 166 17.24 6.20 8.76
CA ASN A 166 16.77 4.83 8.83
C ASN A 166 16.13 4.37 7.49
N GLU A 167 16.42 3.15 7.07
CA GLU A 167 15.98 2.63 5.77
C GLU A 167 14.46 2.56 5.65
N GLU A 168 13.76 2.28 6.74
CA GLU A 168 12.31 2.17 6.77
C GLU A 168 11.61 3.52 6.63
N GLU A 169 12.11 4.52 7.34
CA GLU A 169 11.63 5.91 7.26
C GLU A 169 11.94 6.50 5.88
N PHE A 170 13.11 6.22 5.31
CA PHE A 170 13.44 6.60 3.95
C PHE A 170 12.47 5.98 2.94
N ILE A 171 12.18 4.68 3.05
CA ILE A 171 11.23 3.99 2.17
C ILE A 171 9.85 4.65 2.27
N TYR A 172 9.34 4.87 3.48
CA TYR A 172 8.06 5.54 3.70
C TYR A 172 8.02 6.92 3.04
N ALA A 173 8.97 7.79 3.39
CA ALA A 173 9.04 9.15 2.89
C ALA A 173 9.18 9.22 1.37
N ALA A 174 10.06 8.41 0.79
CA ALA A 174 10.33 8.42 -0.64
C ALA A 174 9.17 7.82 -1.46
N TYR A 175 8.52 6.75 -0.99
CA TYR A 175 7.34 6.20 -1.66
C TYR A 175 6.22 7.25 -1.69
N HIS A 176 5.92 7.90 -0.55
CA HIS A 176 4.90 8.96 -0.49
C HIS A 176 5.29 10.15 -1.39
N ALA A 177 6.54 10.60 -1.34
CA ALA A 177 6.99 11.72 -2.18
C ALA A 177 6.89 11.40 -3.68
N ILE A 178 7.27 10.18 -4.11
CA ILE A 178 7.18 9.77 -5.52
C ILE A 178 5.73 9.70 -5.97
N LYS A 179 4.82 9.24 -5.11
CA LYS A 179 3.39 9.16 -5.46
C LYS A 179 2.73 10.55 -5.58
N HIS A 180 3.11 11.49 -4.71
CA HIS A 180 2.40 12.77 -4.55
C HIS A 180 3.08 13.97 -5.23
N SER A 181 4.37 13.87 -5.56
CA SER A 181 5.10 15.00 -6.18
C SER A 181 4.80 15.10 -7.68
N PRO A 182 4.55 16.33 -8.21
CA PRO A 182 4.44 16.52 -9.65
C PRO A 182 5.77 16.26 -10.38
N LEU A 183 6.90 16.29 -9.67
CA LEU A 183 8.23 16.06 -10.26
C LEU A 183 8.46 14.58 -10.66
N THR A 184 7.69 13.67 -10.08
CA THR A 184 7.76 12.21 -10.28
C THR A 184 6.62 11.66 -11.10
N GLN A 185 5.87 12.51 -11.80
CA GLN A 185 4.86 12.07 -12.74
C GLN A 185 5.48 11.08 -13.75
N HIS A 186 4.79 9.98 -14.01
CA HIS A 186 5.23 8.85 -14.86
C HIS A 186 6.40 8.01 -14.32
N VAL A 187 6.89 8.26 -13.11
CA VAL A 187 7.83 7.36 -12.45
C VAL A 187 7.07 6.20 -11.82
N VAL A 188 7.51 4.97 -12.09
CA VAL A 188 6.94 3.74 -11.54
C VAL A 188 7.70 3.36 -10.28
N LEU A 189 6.98 3.15 -9.19
CA LEU A 189 7.54 2.65 -7.94
C LEU A 189 7.90 1.16 -8.07
N PRO A 190 9.06 0.73 -7.56
CA PRO A 190 9.36 -0.70 -7.46
C PRO A 190 8.37 -1.38 -6.50
N ALA A 191 8.09 -2.65 -6.73
CA ALA A 191 7.16 -3.37 -5.89
C ALA A 191 7.73 -3.55 -4.47
N MET A 192 6.91 -3.31 -3.44
CA MET A 192 7.39 -3.32 -2.06
C MET A 192 7.92 -4.68 -1.63
N TYR A 193 7.35 -5.78 -2.15
CA TYR A 193 7.85 -7.13 -1.89
C TYR A 193 9.24 -7.40 -2.49
N GLU A 194 9.71 -6.62 -3.45
CA GLU A 194 11.08 -6.69 -3.98
C GLU A 194 12.05 -5.80 -3.19
N VAL A 195 11.57 -4.65 -2.70
CA VAL A 195 12.37 -3.71 -1.88
C VAL A 195 12.55 -4.25 -0.45
N LYS A 196 11.49 -4.81 0.13
CA LYS A 196 11.41 -5.30 1.51
C LYS A 196 10.83 -6.73 1.59
N PRO A 197 11.53 -7.75 1.06
CA PRO A 197 11.01 -9.12 1.00
C PRO A 197 10.67 -9.73 2.37
N HIS A 198 11.32 -9.29 3.44
CA HIS A 198 11.08 -9.72 4.82
C HIS A 198 9.63 -9.58 5.31
N HIS A 199 8.87 -8.61 4.77
CA HIS A 199 7.46 -8.40 5.12
C HIS A 199 6.48 -9.31 4.38
N PHE A 200 6.95 -9.98 3.31
CA PHE A 200 6.11 -10.78 2.40
C PHE A 200 6.56 -12.24 2.30
N THR A 201 7.64 -12.60 3.01
CA THR A 201 8.29 -13.91 2.90
C THR A 201 8.55 -14.48 4.29
N LYS A 202 8.21 -15.75 4.49
CA LYS A 202 8.40 -16.41 5.79
C LYS A 202 9.87 -16.44 6.21
N THR A 203 10.11 -16.36 7.51
CA THR A 203 11.45 -16.37 8.12
C THR A 203 12.29 -17.54 7.63
N GLN A 204 11.72 -18.76 7.61
CA GLN A 204 12.44 -19.97 7.14
C GLN A 204 12.90 -19.88 5.68
N VAL A 205 12.17 -19.16 4.83
CA VAL A 205 12.53 -18.97 3.41
C VAL A 205 13.61 -17.91 3.29
N ILE A 206 13.52 -16.83 4.08
CA ILE A 206 14.58 -15.82 4.19
C ILE A 206 15.90 -16.42 4.68
N GLU A 207 15.85 -17.31 5.68
CA GLU A 207 17.03 -18.01 6.20
C GLU A 207 17.69 -18.86 5.13
N LYS A 208 16.92 -19.65 4.37
CA LYS A 208 17.43 -20.40 3.20
C LYS A 208 18.03 -19.48 2.14
N ALA A 209 17.48 -18.28 1.94
CA ALA A 209 18.05 -17.31 1.01
C ALA A 209 19.39 -16.76 1.51
N TYR A 210 19.57 -16.60 2.83
CA TYR A 210 20.86 -16.25 3.42
C TYR A 210 21.88 -17.37 3.28
N GLU A 211 21.51 -18.62 3.59
CA GLU A 211 22.37 -19.80 3.39
C GLU A 211 22.84 -19.90 1.93
N ALA A 212 21.91 -19.75 0.97
CA ALA A 212 22.24 -19.74 -0.45
C ALA A 212 23.22 -18.62 -0.83
N LYS A 213 23.06 -17.42 -0.24
CA LYS A 213 23.99 -16.29 -0.45
C LYS A 213 25.39 -16.60 0.09
N GLU A 214 25.48 -17.21 1.28
CA GLU A 214 26.76 -17.61 1.89
C GLU A 214 27.47 -18.68 1.04
N MET A 215 26.73 -19.63 0.49
CA MET A 215 27.22 -20.64 -0.45
C MET A 215 27.53 -20.08 -1.86
N LYS A 216 27.30 -18.78 -2.09
CA LYS A 216 27.49 -18.08 -3.37
C LYS A 216 26.67 -18.69 -4.52
N LEU A 217 25.53 -19.32 -4.19
CA LEU A 217 24.59 -19.80 -5.18
C LEU A 217 23.90 -18.62 -5.86
N ARG A 218 23.58 -18.78 -7.15
CA ARG A 218 22.88 -17.77 -7.96
C ARG A 218 21.60 -18.37 -8.50
N ASN A 219 20.60 -17.53 -8.74
CA ASN A 219 19.32 -17.91 -9.35
C ASN A 219 18.64 -19.09 -8.62
N VAL A 220 18.59 -19.01 -7.29
CA VAL A 220 17.96 -20.02 -6.44
C VAL A 220 16.46 -19.78 -6.38
N TYR A 221 15.69 -20.84 -6.53
CA TYR A 221 14.23 -20.82 -6.38
C TYR A 221 13.87 -21.46 -5.03
N LEU A 222 13.17 -20.70 -4.19
CA LEU A 222 12.72 -21.16 -2.88
C LEU A 222 11.19 -21.12 -2.84
N GLN A 223 10.59 -22.21 -2.38
CA GLN A 223 9.14 -22.29 -2.23
C GLN A 223 8.71 -21.61 -0.94
N ASN A 224 7.82 -20.62 -1.05
CA ASN A 224 7.21 -19.92 0.08
C ASN A 224 5.75 -20.34 0.24
N ASN A 225 5.52 -21.41 0.99
CA ASN A 225 4.17 -21.85 1.31
C ASN A 225 3.51 -20.88 2.31
N PHE A 226 2.19 -20.85 2.39
CA PHE A 226 1.48 -20.03 3.37
C PHE A 226 1.79 -20.42 4.82
N THR A 227 1.47 -19.55 5.77
CA THR A 227 1.53 -19.89 7.19
C THR A 227 0.52 -20.99 7.51
N SER A 228 0.84 -21.76 8.54
CA SER A 228 0.00 -22.85 9.03
C SER A 228 0.20 -22.98 10.52
N THR A 229 -0.91 -22.97 11.25
CA THR A 229 -0.98 -23.36 12.64
C THR A 229 -1.93 -24.57 12.72
N PRO A 230 -1.60 -25.62 13.48
CA PRO A 230 -2.51 -26.76 13.64
C PRO A 230 -3.89 -26.29 14.11
N ASN A 231 -4.95 -26.82 13.49
CA ASN A 231 -6.36 -26.51 13.79
C ASN A 231 -6.84 -25.08 13.48
N ASP A 232 -6.04 -24.25 12.82
CA ASP A 232 -6.47 -22.92 12.40
C ASP A 232 -7.40 -23.01 11.17
N ILE A 233 -8.69 -22.71 11.36
CA ILE A 233 -9.67 -22.67 10.27
C ILE A 233 -9.36 -21.56 9.27
N GLU A 234 -8.74 -20.46 9.73
CA GLU A 234 -8.39 -19.30 8.93
C GLU A 234 -7.24 -19.58 7.96
N GLN A 235 -6.54 -20.71 8.13
CA GLN A 235 -5.55 -21.17 7.17
C GLN A 235 -6.18 -21.42 5.78
N ARG A 236 -7.46 -21.82 5.70
CA ARG A 236 -8.12 -22.11 4.42
C ARG A 236 -8.14 -20.91 3.48
N VAL A 237 -8.12 -19.70 4.03
CA VAL A 237 -8.09 -18.43 3.29
C VAL A 237 -6.72 -17.74 3.38
N ALA A 238 -5.67 -18.45 3.80
CA ALA A 238 -4.31 -17.90 3.86
C ALA A 238 -3.80 -17.44 2.49
N TYR A 239 -4.23 -18.10 1.40
CA TYR A 239 -3.87 -17.68 0.04
C TYR A 239 -4.38 -16.29 -0.33
N PHE A 240 -5.42 -15.79 0.33
CA PHE A 240 -5.90 -14.43 0.14
C PHE A 240 -5.21 -13.47 1.12
N ARG A 241 -5.10 -13.88 2.39
CA ARG A 241 -4.54 -13.05 3.48
C ARG A 241 -3.04 -12.80 3.36
N GLU A 242 -2.31 -13.72 2.75
CA GLU A 242 -0.86 -13.67 2.55
C GLU A 242 -0.46 -13.45 1.09
N ASP A 243 -1.42 -13.21 0.20
CA ASP A 243 -1.11 -12.87 -1.19
C ASP A 243 -0.32 -11.56 -1.25
N ILE A 244 0.79 -11.58 -1.99
CA ILE A 244 1.65 -10.40 -2.14
C ILE A 244 0.93 -9.26 -2.86
N GLY A 245 -0.02 -9.57 -3.75
CA GLY A 245 -0.84 -8.60 -4.47
C GLY A 245 -1.88 -7.94 -3.57
N VAL A 246 -2.58 -8.71 -2.72
CA VAL A 246 -3.53 -8.17 -1.72
C VAL A 246 -2.80 -7.27 -0.72
N GLY A 247 -1.66 -7.73 -0.18
CA GLY A 247 -0.84 -6.91 0.72
C GLY A 247 -0.30 -5.64 0.06
N THR A 248 0.12 -5.72 -1.20
CA THR A 248 0.56 -4.55 -1.99
C THR A 248 -0.60 -3.60 -2.28
N HIS A 249 -1.79 -4.13 -2.59
CA HIS A 249 -2.98 -3.32 -2.82
C HIS A 249 -3.37 -2.53 -1.56
N HIS A 250 -3.36 -3.16 -0.39
CA HIS A 250 -3.60 -2.49 0.88
C HIS A 250 -2.57 -1.39 1.17
N LEU A 251 -1.29 -1.63 0.88
CA LEU A 251 -0.26 -0.60 0.96
C LEU A 251 -0.54 0.57 -0.01
N MET A 252 -0.92 0.29 -1.26
CA MET A 252 -1.21 1.33 -2.24
C MET A 252 -2.42 2.18 -1.83
N ILE A 253 -3.46 1.57 -1.29
CA ILE A 253 -4.61 2.21 -0.64
C ILE A 253 -4.14 3.31 0.33
N HIS A 254 -3.20 2.99 1.24
CA HIS A 254 -2.62 3.97 2.18
C HIS A 254 -1.69 4.99 1.51
N LEU A 255 -0.92 4.56 0.51
CA LEU A 255 0.04 5.41 -0.18
C LEU A 255 -0.64 6.51 -1.01
N GLU A 256 -1.73 6.17 -1.69
CA GLU A 256 -2.48 7.10 -2.55
C GLU A 256 -3.26 8.13 -1.76
N ASN A 257 -3.69 7.79 -0.55
CA ASN A 257 -4.48 8.66 0.30
C ASN A 257 -3.94 8.61 1.75
N PRO A 258 -2.77 9.18 2.05
CA PRO A 258 -2.26 9.23 3.43
C PRO A 258 -3.21 9.98 4.38
N PHE A 259 -3.98 10.92 3.83
CA PHE A 259 -5.02 11.68 4.53
C PHE A 259 -6.31 11.48 3.73
N TRP A 260 -7.04 10.42 4.05
CA TRP A 260 -8.22 10.01 3.28
C TRP A 260 -9.27 11.10 3.28
N LYS A 261 -9.99 11.22 2.16
CA LYS A 261 -11.38 11.67 2.25
C LYS A 261 -12.17 10.52 2.85
N GLY A 262 -12.88 10.74 3.95
CA GLY A 262 -13.48 9.66 4.73
C GLY A 262 -14.37 8.68 3.94
N GLU A 263 -15.04 9.11 2.88
CA GLU A 263 -15.84 8.20 2.04
C GLU A 263 -14.98 7.17 1.30
N ASN A 264 -13.81 7.58 0.78
CA ASN A 264 -12.88 6.65 0.14
C ASN A 264 -12.34 5.63 1.14
N PHE A 265 -12.11 6.06 2.39
CA PHE A 265 -11.69 5.16 3.46
C PHE A 265 -12.76 4.11 3.71
N PHE A 266 -14.00 4.53 3.93
CA PHE A 266 -15.13 3.61 4.09
C PHE A 266 -15.23 2.64 2.90
N TYR A 267 -15.25 3.17 1.68
CA TYR A 267 -15.43 2.35 0.47
C TYR A 267 -14.31 1.33 0.28
N ALA A 268 -13.05 1.73 0.45
CA ALA A 268 -11.90 0.84 0.28
C ALA A 268 -11.94 -0.35 1.26
N TYR A 269 -12.19 -0.07 2.54
CA TYR A 269 -12.27 -1.12 3.56
C TYR A 269 -13.54 -1.96 3.43
N HIS A 270 -14.68 -1.36 3.08
CA HIS A 270 -15.92 -2.10 2.82
C HIS A 270 -15.75 -3.09 1.67
N GLN A 271 -15.13 -2.67 0.55
CA GLN A 271 -14.87 -3.56 -0.58
C GLN A 271 -13.87 -4.66 -0.22
N LEU A 272 -12.80 -4.34 0.52
CA LEU A 272 -11.81 -5.34 0.95
C LEU A 272 -12.44 -6.41 1.87
N LEU A 273 -13.28 -5.98 2.82
CA LEU A 273 -14.01 -6.90 3.72
C LEU A 273 -15.00 -7.77 2.95
N ASN A 274 -15.81 -7.20 2.05
CA ASN A 274 -16.72 -7.99 1.21
C ASN A 274 -15.98 -9.01 0.36
N ARG A 275 -14.81 -8.63 -0.17
CA ARG A 275 -13.94 -9.50 -0.96
C ARG A 275 -13.34 -10.63 -0.12
N TYR A 276 -13.00 -10.36 1.14
CA TYR A 276 -12.55 -11.37 2.10
C TYR A 276 -13.69 -12.33 2.49
N GLU A 277 -14.90 -11.81 2.76
CA GLU A 277 -16.08 -12.63 3.06
C GLU A 277 -16.41 -13.60 1.92
N ALA A 278 -16.28 -13.16 0.67
CA ALA A 278 -16.48 -14.05 -0.48
C ALA A 278 -15.51 -15.26 -0.48
N GLU A 279 -14.26 -15.08 -0.04
CA GLU A 279 -13.31 -16.19 0.12
C GLU A 279 -13.69 -17.10 1.28
N ARG A 280 -14.16 -16.53 2.39
CA ARG A 280 -14.65 -17.30 3.55
C ARG A 280 -15.79 -18.21 3.15
N ILE A 281 -16.80 -17.68 2.45
CA ILE A 281 -17.96 -18.43 1.95
C ILE A 281 -17.49 -19.56 1.02
N SER A 282 -16.55 -19.26 0.11
CA SER A 282 -15.99 -20.25 -0.83
C SER A 282 -15.24 -21.39 -0.13
N ASN A 283 -14.74 -21.15 1.09
CA ASN A 283 -14.01 -22.13 1.90
C ASN A 283 -14.83 -22.72 3.05
N HIS A 284 -16.16 -22.53 3.03
CA HIS A 284 -17.11 -22.98 4.06
C HIS A 284 -16.73 -22.51 5.47
N LEU A 285 -16.19 -21.30 5.58
CA LEU A 285 -15.92 -20.64 6.85
C LEU A 285 -17.18 -19.91 7.34
N PRO A 286 -17.34 -19.76 8.67
CA PRO A 286 -18.42 -18.95 9.21
C PRO A 286 -18.26 -17.48 8.78
N PRO A 287 -19.36 -16.70 8.72
CA PRO A 287 -19.30 -15.27 8.50
C PRO A 287 -18.35 -14.60 9.50
N LEU A 288 -17.70 -13.51 9.09
CA LEU A 288 -16.89 -12.71 10.00
C LEU A 288 -17.70 -12.24 11.20
N GLN A 289 -17.10 -12.36 12.37
CA GLN A 289 -17.65 -11.89 13.62
C GLN A 289 -17.13 -10.49 13.91
N GLU A 290 -18.00 -9.66 14.47
CA GLU A 290 -17.62 -8.36 15.00
C GLU A 290 -16.58 -8.52 16.13
N LEU A 291 -15.61 -7.62 16.17
CA LEU A 291 -14.67 -7.55 17.28
C LEU A 291 -15.40 -7.03 18.51
N LYS A 292 -15.51 -7.87 19.53
CA LYS A 292 -16.03 -7.47 20.84
C LYS A 292 -14.89 -7.24 21.81
N LEU A 293 -14.80 -6.03 22.35
CA LEU A 293 -13.68 -5.62 23.21
C LEU A 293 -13.70 -6.26 24.60
N ASP A 294 -14.86 -6.74 25.04
CA ASP A 294 -15.12 -7.37 26.34
C ASP A 294 -15.05 -8.91 26.32
N GLU A 295 -15.07 -9.52 25.13
CA GLU A 295 -14.94 -10.96 24.94
C GLU A 295 -13.50 -11.37 24.57
N PRO A 296 -13.07 -12.60 24.89
CA PRO A 296 -11.78 -13.10 24.42
C PRO A 296 -11.78 -13.20 22.89
N LEU A 297 -10.71 -12.70 22.27
CA LEU A 297 -10.44 -12.88 20.86
C LEU A 297 -10.02 -14.34 20.63
N LYS A 298 -10.93 -15.12 20.07
CA LYS A 298 -10.74 -16.56 19.85
C LYS A 298 -9.61 -16.85 18.88
N GLU A 299 -9.54 -16.09 17.79
CA GLU A 299 -8.58 -16.32 16.72
C GLU A 299 -7.24 -15.59 16.96
N GLY A 300 -6.22 -16.38 17.29
CA GLY A 300 -4.83 -15.97 17.30
C GLY A 300 -4.24 -15.80 15.90
N PHE A 301 -2.96 -15.43 15.85
CA PHE A 301 -2.19 -15.37 14.62
C PHE A 301 -0.70 -15.51 14.90
N THR A 302 -0.03 -16.37 14.12
CA THR A 302 1.42 -16.55 14.15
C THR A 302 1.99 -16.12 12.79
N PRO A 303 2.59 -14.91 12.67
CA PRO A 303 3.02 -14.38 11.37
C PRO A 303 4.10 -15.20 10.66
N GLN A 304 4.94 -15.94 11.39
CA GLN A 304 6.10 -16.70 10.86
C GLN A 304 7.05 -15.85 9.97
N THR A 305 7.06 -14.52 10.18
CA THR A 305 7.90 -13.53 9.50
C THR A 305 8.81 -12.82 10.51
N THR A 306 9.83 -12.12 10.01
CA THR A 306 10.77 -11.35 10.85
C THR A 306 11.11 -10.03 10.17
N TYR A 307 11.37 -9.00 10.96
CA TYR A 307 11.98 -7.78 10.42
C TYR A 307 13.37 -8.08 9.85
N LYS A 308 13.82 -7.28 8.87
CA LYS A 308 15.20 -7.36 8.37
C LYS A 308 16.21 -7.08 9.48
N PHE A 309 15.91 -6.06 10.29
CA PHE A 309 16.63 -5.71 11.50
C PHE A 309 15.60 -5.43 12.60
N GLY A 310 15.53 -6.31 13.59
CA GLY A 310 14.53 -6.24 14.64
C GLY A 310 14.14 -7.63 15.14
N PRO A 311 13.17 -7.71 16.07
CA PRO A 311 12.68 -8.99 16.55
C PRO A 311 11.86 -9.72 15.47
N PRO A 312 11.54 -11.01 15.67
CA PRO A 312 10.45 -11.66 14.94
C PRO A 312 9.14 -10.89 15.12
N PHE A 313 8.22 -10.98 14.16
CA PHE A 313 6.89 -10.41 14.35
C PHE A 313 6.19 -11.06 15.55
N PRO A 314 5.46 -10.28 16.36
CA PRO A 314 4.81 -10.78 17.56
C PRO A 314 3.73 -11.81 17.21
N ILE A 315 3.62 -12.82 18.08
CA ILE A 315 2.59 -13.85 18.00
C ILE A 315 1.43 -13.44 18.90
N ARG A 316 0.22 -13.63 18.42
CA ARG A 316 -0.99 -13.55 19.23
C ARG A 316 -1.55 -14.94 19.41
N ASN A 317 -1.64 -15.40 20.65
CA ASN A 317 -2.26 -16.69 20.96
C ASN A 317 -3.78 -16.61 20.81
N ASP A 318 -4.42 -17.77 20.71
CA ASP A 318 -5.87 -17.92 20.75
C ASP A 318 -6.43 -17.54 22.13
N ASP A 319 -7.72 -17.19 22.17
CA ASP A 319 -8.50 -16.91 23.37
C ASP A 319 -7.91 -15.83 24.31
N ILE A 320 -7.24 -14.82 23.73
CA ILE A 320 -6.68 -13.72 24.52
C ILE A 320 -7.72 -12.65 24.82
N HIS A 321 -7.67 -12.08 26.01
CA HIS A 321 -8.41 -10.85 26.30
C HIS A 321 -7.57 -9.66 25.82
N LEU A 322 -8.24 -8.66 25.23
CA LEU A 322 -7.58 -7.40 24.94
C LEU A 322 -7.23 -6.73 26.27
N HIS A 323 -6.06 -6.08 26.31
CA HIS A 323 -5.60 -5.31 27.46
C HIS A 323 -5.09 -3.95 27.02
N ASP A 324 -5.02 -3.02 27.98
CA ASP A 324 -4.39 -1.73 27.78
C ASP A 324 -2.93 -1.91 27.34
N VAL A 325 -2.48 -1.07 26.41
CA VAL A 325 -1.11 -1.09 25.91
C VAL A 325 -0.43 0.22 26.29
N ASP A 326 0.58 0.10 27.15
CA ASP A 326 1.36 1.23 27.65
C ASP A 326 1.87 2.11 26.50
N MET A 327 1.68 3.42 26.64
CA MET A 327 2.07 4.46 25.66
C MET A 327 1.37 4.39 24.29
N VAL A 328 0.43 3.46 24.09
CA VAL A 328 -0.35 3.33 22.85
C VAL A 328 -1.79 3.79 23.07
N GLY A 329 -2.49 3.18 24.01
CA GLY A 329 -3.90 3.48 24.25
C GLY A 329 -4.54 2.50 25.20
N ARG A 330 -5.67 2.91 25.78
CA ARG A 330 -6.44 2.13 26.76
C ARG A 330 -7.76 1.69 26.17
N ILE A 331 -8.24 0.50 26.52
CA ILE A 331 -9.49 -0.08 25.96
C ILE A 331 -10.68 0.84 26.22
N HIS A 332 -10.79 1.41 27.41
CA HIS A 332 -11.87 2.33 27.72
C HIS A 332 -11.89 3.60 26.82
N GLU A 333 -10.76 3.99 26.21
CA GLU A 333 -10.71 5.13 25.29
C GLU A 333 -11.31 4.74 23.94
N ILE A 334 -11.09 3.49 23.51
CA ILE A 334 -11.67 2.93 22.30
C ILE A 334 -13.18 2.83 22.45
N VAL A 335 -13.66 2.28 23.58
CA VAL A 335 -15.10 2.19 23.88
C VAL A 335 -15.74 3.59 23.89
N HIS A 336 -15.13 4.56 24.57
CA HIS A 336 -15.66 5.93 24.57
C HIS A 336 -15.63 6.59 23.18
N MET A 337 -14.64 6.26 22.35
CA MET A 337 -14.56 6.76 20.98
C MET A 337 -15.69 6.16 20.13
N GLU A 338 -15.93 4.86 20.24
CA GLU A 338 -17.04 4.15 19.60
C GLU A 338 -18.39 4.74 20.02
N ASP A 339 -18.64 4.91 21.32
CA ASP A 339 -19.87 5.52 21.86
C ASP A 339 -20.11 6.91 21.28
N ARG A 340 -19.07 7.76 21.23
CA ARG A 340 -19.18 9.13 20.68
C ARG A 340 -19.51 9.13 19.19
N ILE A 341 -18.96 8.19 18.43
CA ILE A 341 -19.26 8.05 17.00
C ILE A 341 -20.70 7.57 16.81
N HIS A 342 -21.16 6.60 17.61
CA HIS A 342 -22.55 6.17 17.60
C HIS A 342 -23.51 7.29 18.00
N ASP A 343 -23.18 8.08 19.02
CA ASP A 343 -23.95 9.24 19.42
C ASP A 343 -24.02 10.27 18.29
N ALA A 344 -22.92 10.57 17.60
CA ALA A 344 -22.94 11.50 16.47
C ALA A 344 -23.85 11.00 15.34
N ILE A 345 -23.79 9.70 15.02
CA ILE A 345 -24.68 9.06 14.04
C ILE A 345 -26.14 9.15 14.48
N ALA A 346 -26.44 8.85 15.75
CA ALA A 346 -27.80 8.87 16.30
C ALA A 346 -28.39 10.29 16.36
N HIS A 347 -27.55 11.30 16.65
CA HIS A 347 -27.96 12.70 16.68
C HIS A 347 -28.07 13.34 15.29
N GLY A 348 -27.46 12.74 14.26
CA GLY A 348 -27.42 13.30 12.91
C GLY A 348 -26.44 14.47 12.72
N TYR A 349 -25.55 14.72 13.69
CA TYR A 349 -24.50 15.74 13.60
C TYR A 349 -23.24 15.38 14.40
N VAL A 350 -22.09 15.94 14.00
CA VAL A 350 -20.86 15.97 14.81
C VAL A 350 -20.68 17.35 15.43
N GLU A 351 -19.91 17.45 16.52
CA GLU A 351 -19.52 18.72 17.14
C GLU A 351 -18.03 18.96 16.90
N ASN A 352 -17.68 20.14 16.38
CA ASN A 352 -16.28 20.52 16.16
C ASN A 352 -15.64 21.09 17.44
N GLU A 353 -14.35 21.43 17.38
CA GLU A 353 -13.59 22.00 18.51
C GLU A 353 -14.23 23.28 19.13
N GLN A 354 -15.03 24.01 18.35
CA GLN A 354 -15.71 25.24 18.79
C GLN A 354 -17.12 24.98 19.35
N GLY A 355 -17.55 23.72 19.44
CA GLY A 355 -18.90 23.32 19.86
C GLY A 355 -19.97 23.59 18.80
N ARG A 356 -19.58 23.84 17.54
CA ARG A 356 -20.53 24.01 16.44
C ARG A 356 -20.98 22.64 15.94
N LYS A 357 -22.30 22.48 15.82
CA LYS A 357 -22.91 21.29 15.23
C LYS A 357 -22.79 21.31 13.71
N ILE A 358 -22.24 20.24 13.15
CA ILE A 358 -22.09 20.00 11.71
C ILE A 358 -22.98 18.80 11.36
N SER A 359 -24.03 19.06 10.59
CA SER A 359 -24.98 18.03 10.15
C SER A 359 -24.28 16.96 9.30
N ILE A 360 -24.56 15.69 9.58
CA ILE A 360 -24.13 14.54 8.77
C ILE A 360 -25.29 13.88 8.00
N GLU A 361 -26.53 14.36 8.17
CA GLU A 361 -27.70 13.97 7.35
C GLU A 361 -27.68 14.61 5.95
N ASN A 362 -26.59 14.46 5.21
CA ASN A 362 -26.42 14.96 3.85
C ASN A 362 -25.35 14.15 3.10
N ASP A 363 -25.15 14.45 1.81
CA ASP A 363 -24.21 13.73 0.93
C ASP A 363 -22.76 13.76 1.43
N ASN A 364 -22.36 14.76 2.22
CA ASN A 364 -21.01 14.84 2.80
C ASN A 364 -20.88 14.13 4.16
N GLY A 365 -21.97 13.63 4.74
CA GLY A 365 -21.96 13.00 6.06
C GLY A 365 -21.02 11.81 6.15
N ILE A 366 -20.98 10.98 5.11
CA ILE A 366 -20.08 9.81 5.06
C ILE A 366 -18.60 10.20 5.01
N ASN A 367 -18.26 11.34 4.39
CA ASN A 367 -16.90 11.87 4.41
C ASN A 367 -16.51 12.26 5.85
N ILE A 368 -17.37 13.00 6.54
CA ILE A 368 -17.14 13.39 7.94
C ILE A 368 -17.00 12.14 8.83
N LEU A 369 -17.89 11.16 8.67
CA LEU A 369 -17.84 9.92 9.46
C LEU A 369 -16.54 9.14 9.21
N GLY A 370 -16.12 8.99 7.96
CA GLY A 370 -14.85 8.33 7.66
C GLY A 370 -13.64 9.10 8.20
N ASP A 371 -13.67 10.44 8.17
CA ASP A 371 -12.60 11.30 8.69
C ASP A 371 -12.45 11.15 10.21
N ILE A 372 -13.55 11.11 10.98
CA ILE A 372 -13.50 10.93 12.44
C ILE A 372 -13.16 9.49 12.84
N ILE A 373 -13.65 8.47 12.12
CA ILE A 373 -13.38 7.05 12.41
C ILE A 373 -11.90 6.74 12.19
N GLN A 374 -11.35 7.22 11.08
CA GLN A 374 -9.92 7.07 10.82
C GLN A 374 -9.06 8.03 11.66
N SER A 375 -9.63 9.16 12.09
CA SER A 375 -8.92 10.30 12.64
C SER A 375 -7.94 10.94 11.65
N SER A 376 -8.44 11.26 10.45
CA SER A 376 -7.67 11.96 9.41
C SER A 376 -7.43 13.43 9.79
N MET A 377 -6.52 14.11 9.08
CA MET A 377 -6.30 15.56 9.25
C MET A 377 -7.52 16.43 8.89
N TYR A 378 -8.56 15.83 8.29
CA TYR A 378 -9.83 16.48 7.97
C TYR A 378 -10.90 16.28 9.04
N SER A 379 -10.62 15.50 10.08
CA SER A 379 -11.49 15.41 11.25
C SER A 379 -11.73 16.82 11.83
N PRO A 380 -13.00 17.25 12.00
CA PRO A 380 -13.38 18.64 12.28
C PRO A 380 -13.18 19.13 13.72
#